data_AF-A0A7R9GAR1-F1
#
_entry.id   AF-A0A7R9GAR1-F1
#
_cell.length_a   1.000
_cell.length_b   1.000
_cell.length_c   1.000
_cell.angle_alpha   90.00
_cell.angle_beta   90.00
_cell.angle_gamma   90.00
#
_symmetry.space_group_name_H-M   'P 1'
#
loop_
_entity.id
_entity.type
_entity.pdbx_description
1 polymer ?
#
loop_
_entity_poly.entity_id
_entity_poly.type
_entity_poly.pdbx_seq_one_letter_code
_entity_poly.pdbx_strand_id
1 'polypeptide(L)'
;MSILKTKKTKTGDFVAFSELAIRNNHSIVEYCRTCMSALSGCTAGVLGLTGLLGFLFFFLSVFVLWVLVIFKAGRNWEKYFVNRKNLLTSGVFSDLHPVLDVFVWNGARLLKWKLSNSSPALCFGVSPFSQAFCQRPQNVEDVNRLDYFEVLGLPRKYQLSRRALSASFRALQAKLHPDKFVSASDQEQVLSSDSSSLVNRAYAILKNSHSRGLHLLEIEGKNIKDEVVAPAFLMEMLEINEEIEGCKERERLHEIFTENEAKIAANEEKLQTAFDAKNYDSARMLLAEMKYFENIREKLRALGFGDD
;
A
#
# COMPACT_ATOMS: atom_id res chain seq x y z
N MET A 1 -13.36 -3.66 5.58
CA MET A 1 -14.33 -4.69 5.19
C MET A 1 -13.88 -5.25 3.84
N SER A 2 -13.17 -6.39 3.82
CA SER A 2 -12.63 -6.98 2.59
C SER A 2 -13.78 -7.54 1.74
N ILE A 3 -13.98 -6.98 0.55
CA ILE A 3 -15.01 -7.45 -0.37
C ILE A 3 -14.58 -8.82 -0.90
N LEU A 4 -15.25 -9.87 -0.45
CA LEU A 4 -15.01 -11.24 -0.93
C LEU A 4 -15.62 -11.37 -2.33
N LYS A 5 -14.78 -11.52 -3.36
CA LYS A 5 -15.27 -11.91 -4.69
C LYS A 5 -15.63 -13.39 -4.64
N THR A 6 -16.89 -13.72 -4.93
CA THR A 6 -17.36 -15.11 -4.99
C THR A 6 -17.55 -15.53 -6.45
N LYS A 7 -17.09 -16.74 -6.80
CA LYS A 7 -17.34 -17.34 -8.11
C LYS A 7 -17.96 -18.72 -7.92
N LYS A 8 -19.04 -19.00 -8.65
CA LYS A 8 -19.65 -20.32 -8.75
C LYS A 8 -18.84 -21.17 -9.73
N THR A 9 -18.24 -22.26 -9.26
CA THR A 9 -17.51 -23.22 -10.12
C THR A 9 -18.50 -24.11 -10.89
N LYS A 10 -18.03 -24.83 -11.91
CA LYS A 10 -18.86 -25.80 -12.65
C LYS A 10 -19.35 -26.97 -11.77
N THR A 11 -18.71 -27.20 -10.63
CA THR A 11 -19.09 -28.20 -9.62
C THR A 11 -20.13 -27.69 -8.62
N GLY A 12 -20.55 -26.41 -8.69
CA GLY A 12 -21.58 -25.85 -7.82
C GLY A 12 -21.06 -25.22 -6.52
N ASP A 13 -19.76 -25.31 -6.25
CA ASP A 13 -19.15 -24.75 -5.04
C ASP A 13 -18.89 -23.24 -5.19
N PHE A 14 -19.15 -22.49 -4.11
CA PHE A 14 -18.81 -21.07 -4.01
C PHE A 14 -17.38 -20.93 -3.49
N VAL A 15 -16.46 -20.50 -4.36
CA VAL A 15 -15.08 -20.17 -3.95
C VAL A 15 -15.04 -18.67 -3.65
N ALA A 16 -14.79 -18.33 -2.39
CA ALA A 16 -14.55 -16.96 -1.95
C ALA A 16 -13.06 -16.62 -2.08
N PHE A 17 -12.75 -15.53 -2.75
CA PHE A 17 -11.38 -15.06 -2.94
C PHE A 17 -11.10 -13.82 -2.09
N SER A 18 -9.93 -13.79 -1.44
CA SER A 18 -9.39 -12.57 -0.84
C SER A 18 -8.87 -11.63 -1.92
N GLU A 19 -9.34 -10.38 -1.90
CA GLU A 19 -8.94 -9.35 -2.88
C GLU A 19 -7.43 -9.09 -2.87
N LEU A 20 -6.82 -9.07 -1.67
CA LEU A 20 -5.38 -8.92 -1.51
C LEU A 20 -4.60 -10.10 -2.11
N ALA A 21 -5.10 -11.32 -1.93
CA ALA A 21 -4.47 -12.52 -2.47
C ALA A 21 -4.55 -12.58 -4.01
N ILE A 22 -5.68 -12.17 -4.60
CA ILE A 22 -5.81 -12.05 -6.06
C ILE A 22 -4.82 -11.02 -6.59
N ARG A 23 -4.73 -9.84 -5.96
CA ARG A 23 -3.83 -8.77 -6.39
C ARG A 23 -2.37 -9.22 -6.32
N ASN A 24 -1.97 -9.90 -5.24
CA ASN A 24 -0.62 -10.44 -5.09
C ASN A 24 -0.29 -11.53 -6.12
N ASN A 25 -1.24 -12.44 -6.40
CA ASN A 25 -1.06 -13.44 -7.45
C ASN A 25 -0.92 -12.79 -8.83
N HIS A 26 -1.66 -11.69 -9.09
CA HIS A 26 -1.56 -10.95 -10.33
C HIS A 26 -0.18 -10.29 -10.49
N SER A 27 0.34 -9.63 -9.45
CA SER A 27 1.65 -8.99 -9.49
C SER A 27 2.80 -9.98 -9.68
N ILE A 28 2.72 -11.18 -9.09
CA ILE A 28 3.72 -12.25 -9.30
C ILE A 28 3.71 -12.73 -10.76
N VAL A 29 2.52 -12.92 -11.34
CA VAL A 29 2.40 -13.33 -12.75
C VAL A 29 2.94 -12.25 -13.69
N GLU A 30 2.67 -10.97 -13.41
CA GLU A 30 3.24 -9.84 -14.16
C GLU A 30 4.76 -9.82 -14.09
N TYR A 31 5.36 -9.98 -12.90
CA TYR A 31 6.80 -10.01 -12.73
C TYR A 31 7.47 -11.14 -13.55
N CYS A 32 6.92 -12.36 -13.47
CA CYS A 32 7.40 -13.48 -14.27
C CYS A 32 7.30 -13.20 -15.77
N ARG A 33 6.26 -12.50 -16.21
CA ARG A 33 6.04 -12.17 -17.62
C ARG A 33 7.05 -11.14 -18.11
N THR A 34 7.29 -10.06 -17.37
CA THR A 34 8.30 -9.05 -17.73
C THR A 34 9.70 -9.66 -17.81
N CYS A 35 10.06 -10.53 -16.85
CA CYS A 35 11.34 -11.24 -16.88
C CYS A 35 11.45 -12.16 -18.10
N MET A 36 10.39 -12.90 -18.43
CA MET A 36 10.37 -13.77 -19.60
C MET A 36 10.43 -12.99 -20.91
N SER A 37 9.76 -11.84 -21.02
CA SER A 37 9.85 -10.97 -22.19
C SER A 37 11.29 -10.48 -22.41
N ALA A 38 11.97 -10.07 -21.34
CA ALA A 38 13.37 -9.66 -21.40
C ALA A 38 14.30 -10.81 -21.80
N LEU A 39 14.17 -11.98 -21.18
CA LEU A 39 14.97 -13.17 -21.51
C LEU A 39 14.71 -13.65 -22.94
N SER A 40 13.46 -13.62 -23.38
CA SER A 40 13.05 -13.98 -24.74
C SER A 40 13.65 -13.02 -25.77
N GLY A 41 13.63 -11.71 -25.50
CA GLY A 41 14.30 -10.70 -26.34
C GLY A 41 15.81 -10.92 -26.43
N CYS A 42 16.48 -11.16 -25.30
CA CYS A 42 17.92 -11.44 -25.28
C CYS A 42 18.27 -12.73 -26.04
N THR A 43 17.51 -13.81 -25.83
CA THR A 43 17.75 -15.10 -26.50
C THR A 43 17.45 -15.03 -28.00
N ALA A 44 16.39 -14.35 -28.42
CA ALA A 44 16.13 -14.07 -29.82
C ALA A 44 17.26 -13.25 -30.47
N GLY A 45 17.79 -12.27 -29.75
CA GLY A 45 18.94 -11.47 -30.19
C GLY A 45 20.22 -12.31 -30.38
N VAL A 46 20.55 -13.18 -29.41
CA VAL A 46 21.69 -14.10 -29.51
C VAL A 46 21.53 -15.11 -30.65
N LEU A 47 20.32 -15.61 -30.87
CA LEU A 47 20.00 -16.53 -31.96
C LEU A 47 19.86 -15.85 -33.34
N GLY A 48 19.92 -14.51 -33.39
CA GLY A 48 19.77 -13.75 -34.63
C GLY A 48 18.35 -13.78 -35.22
N LEU A 49 17.33 -14.07 -34.40
CA LEU A 49 15.93 -14.12 -34.82
C LEU A 49 15.38 -12.70 -34.98
N THR A 50 15.45 -12.14 -36.19
CA THR A 50 14.97 -10.79 -36.50
C THR A 50 13.60 -10.79 -37.20
N GLY A 51 12.86 -9.68 -37.07
CA GLY A 51 11.57 -9.49 -37.74
C GLY A 51 10.48 -10.46 -37.25
N LEU A 52 9.68 -11.01 -38.18
CA LEU A 52 8.56 -11.90 -37.88
C LEU A 52 8.95 -13.15 -37.07
N LEU A 53 10.14 -13.70 -37.29
CA LEU A 53 10.62 -14.88 -36.58
C LEU A 53 10.87 -14.60 -35.09
N GLY A 54 11.36 -13.40 -34.77
CA GLY A 54 11.52 -12.93 -33.40
C GLY A 54 10.17 -12.75 -32.69
N PHE A 55 9.15 -12.25 -33.39
CA PHE A 55 7.78 -12.17 -32.86
C PHE A 55 7.19 -13.55 -32.58
N LEU A 56 7.37 -14.52 -33.49
CA LEU A 56 6.92 -15.90 -33.27
C LEU A 56 7.59 -16.53 -32.04
N PHE A 57 8.89 -16.30 -31.87
CA PHE A 57 9.64 -16.76 -30.70
C PHE A 57 9.13 -16.12 -29.39
N PHE A 58 8.81 -14.82 -29.42
CA PHE A 58 8.19 -14.14 -28.29
C PHE A 58 6.84 -14.77 -27.91
N PHE A 59 5.93 -14.97 -28.87
CA PHE A 59 4.63 -15.62 -28.60
C PHE A 59 4.79 -17.05 -28.07
N LEU A 60 5.77 -17.80 -28.58
CA LEU A 60 6.10 -19.12 -28.05
C LEU A 60 6.54 -19.04 -26.59
N SER A 61 7.40 -18.08 -26.23
CA SER A 61 7.87 -17.90 -24.86
C SER A 61 6.73 -17.51 -23.88
N VAL A 62 5.78 -16.68 -24.33
CA VAL A 62 4.58 -16.32 -23.56
C VAL A 62 3.68 -17.54 -23.35
N PHE A 63 3.50 -18.37 -24.38
CA PHE A 63 2.74 -19.61 -24.27
C PHE A 63 3.39 -20.60 -23.30
N VAL A 64 4.71 -20.77 -23.36
CA VAL A 64 5.47 -21.61 -22.43
C VAL A 64 5.30 -21.13 -20.98
N LEU A 65 5.45 -19.83 -20.73
CA LEU A 65 5.23 -19.27 -19.39
C LEU A 65 3.81 -19.55 -18.88
N TRP A 66 2.80 -19.39 -19.73
CA TRP A 66 1.41 -19.69 -19.36
C TRP A 66 1.22 -21.16 -18.96
N VAL A 67 1.82 -22.09 -19.71
CA VAL A 67 1.81 -23.53 -19.36
C VAL A 67 2.50 -23.76 -18.02
N LEU A 68 3.67 -23.14 -17.77
CA LEU A 68 4.41 -23.28 -16.51
C LEU A 68 3.63 -22.75 -15.30
N VAL A 69 2.94 -21.61 -15.45
CA VAL A 69 2.10 -21.04 -14.38
C VAL A 69 0.93 -21.96 -14.06
N ILE A 70 0.27 -22.52 -15.07
CA ILE A 70 -0.82 -23.50 -14.87
C ILE A 70 -0.29 -24.77 -14.23
N PHE A 71 0.87 -25.26 -14.66
CA PHE A 71 1.50 -26.46 -14.10
C PHE A 71 1.86 -26.25 -12.62
N LYS A 72 2.45 -25.09 -12.27
CA LYS A 72 2.77 -24.72 -10.88
C LYS A 72 1.52 -24.53 -10.02
N ALA A 73 0.43 -24.02 -10.58
CA ALA A 73 -0.86 -23.90 -9.88
C ALA A 73 -1.52 -25.27 -9.61
N GLY A 74 -1.09 -26.32 -10.33
CA GLY A 74 -1.56 -27.68 -10.17
C GLY A 74 -3.05 -27.87 -10.52
N ARG A 75 -3.62 -28.98 -10.05
CA ARG A 75 -5.02 -29.36 -10.32
C ARG A 75 -6.04 -28.38 -9.71
N ASN A 76 -5.64 -27.60 -8.70
CA ASN A 76 -6.48 -26.68 -7.93
C ASN A 76 -6.28 -25.19 -8.30
N TRP A 77 -5.95 -24.89 -9.55
CA TRP A 77 -5.77 -23.51 -10.07
C TRP A 77 -6.95 -22.57 -9.77
N GLU A 78 -8.18 -23.10 -9.62
CA GLU A 78 -9.39 -22.34 -9.32
C GLU A 78 -9.29 -21.58 -7.99
N LYS A 79 -8.39 -21.98 -7.08
CA LYS A 79 -8.15 -21.29 -5.82
C LYS A 79 -7.29 -20.03 -5.99
N TYR A 80 -6.49 -19.97 -7.04
CA TYR A 80 -5.49 -18.92 -7.23
C TYR A 80 -5.88 -17.89 -8.29
N PHE A 81 -6.64 -18.30 -9.31
CA PHE A 81 -6.96 -17.47 -10.46
C PHE A 81 -8.43 -17.57 -10.86
N VAL A 82 -9.05 -16.40 -11.07
CA VAL A 82 -10.47 -16.28 -11.43
C VAL A 82 -10.73 -16.77 -12.86
N ASN A 83 -9.81 -16.54 -13.80
CA ASN A 83 -9.96 -16.95 -15.20
C ASN A 83 -8.62 -17.30 -15.86
N ARG A 84 -8.53 -18.47 -16.50
CA ARG A 84 -7.29 -18.92 -17.20
C ARG A 84 -6.99 -18.14 -18.47
N LYS A 85 -8.04 -17.65 -19.14
CA LYS A 85 -7.91 -16.89 -20.38
C LYS A 85 -7.32 -15.51 -20.11
N ASN A 86 -7.74 -14.86 -19.03
CA ASN A 86 -7.18 -13.58 -18.62
C ASN A 86 -5.66 -13.67 -18.36
N LEU A 87 -5.15 -14.79 -17.83
CA LEU A 87 -3.71 -14.98 -17.64
C LEU A 87 -2.90 -14.92 -18.94
N LEU A 88 -3.51 -15.33 -20.06
CA LEU A 88 -2.89 -15.33 -21.39
C LEU A 88 -3.15 -14.03 -22.15
N THR A 89 -4.31 -13.39 -21.97
CA THR A 89 -4.71 -12.24 -22.78
C THR A 89 -4.53 -10.88 -22.10
N SER A 90 -4.43 -10.82 -20.77
CA SER A 90 -4.18 -9.55 -20.08
C SER A 90 -2.70 -9.17 -20.19
N GLY A 91 -2.42 -7.98 -20.73
CA GLY A 91 -1.09 -7.38 -20.73
C GLY A 91 -0.16 -7.78 -21.89
N VAL A 92 -0.45 -8.81 -22.69
CA VAL A 92 0.43 -9.20 -23.83
C VAL A 92 0.64 -8.06 -24.83
N PHE A 93 -0.39 -7.25 -25.07
CA PHE A 93 -0.28 -6.06 -25.91
C PHE A 93 0.47 -4.90 -25.24
N SER A 94 0.45 -4.82 -23.90
CA SER A 94 1.26 -3.86 -23.14
C SER A 94 2.73 -4.23 -23.15
N ASP A 95 3.06 -5.53 -23.09
CA ASP A 95 4.41 -6.06 -23.16
C ASP A 95 4.99 -6.08 -24.59
N LEU A 96 4.14 -5.84 -25.61
CA LEU A 96 4.57 -5.72 -27.00
C LEU A 96 5.29 -4.39 -27.26
N HIS A 97 4.96 -3.33 -26.52
CA HIS A 97 5.52 -1.99 -26.73
C HIS A 97 7.04 -1.91 -26.46
N PRO A 98 7.56 -2.45 -25.33
CA PRO A 98 9.01 -2.49 -25.11
C PRO A 98 9.74 -3.41 -26.10
N VAL A 99 9.09 -4.49 -26.56
CA VAL A 99 9.66 -5.41 -27.55
C VAL A 99 9.74 -4.72 -28.93
N LEU A 100 8.72 -3.96 -29.31
CA LEU A 100 8.74 -3.12 -30.51
C LEU A 100 9.87 -2.10 -30.45
N ASP A 101 10.07 -1.42 -29.32
CA ASP A 101 11.17 -0.47 -29.16
C ASP A 101 12.54 -1.14 -29.32
N VAL A 102 12.76 -2.31 -28.72
CA VAL A 102 14.01 -3.10 -28.87
C VAL A 102 14.20 -3.63 -30.30
N PHE A 103 13.13 -4.04 -30.99
CA PHE A 103 13.19 -4.52 -32.38
C PHE A 103 13.46 -3.37 -33.36
N VAL A 104 12.90 -2.19 -33.12
CA VAL A 104 13.21 -0.97 -33.87
C VAL A 104 14.66 -0.54 -33.60
N TRP A 105 15.16 -0.72 -32.37
CA TRP A 105 16.55 -0.41 -32.00
C TRP A 105 17.58 -1.38 -32.60
N ASN A 106 17.22 -2.64 -32.86
CA ASN A 106 18.11 -3.62 -33.51
C ASN A 106 18.31 -3.40 -35.03
N GLY A 107 17.56 -2.49 -35.66
CA GLY A 107 17.75 -2.10 -37.07
C GLY A 107 18.84 -1.04 -37.29
N ALA A 108 19.29 -0.35 -36.24
CA ALA A 108 20.26 0.74 -36.32
C ALA A 108 21.53 0.38 -35.53
N ARG A 109 22.50 -0.17 -36.25
CA ARG A 109 23.80 -0.63 -35.76
C ARG A 109 24.53 0.41 -34.89
N LEU A 110 24.60 0.10 -33.59
CA LEU A 110 25.75 0.22 -32.67
C LEU A 110 26.97 1.03 -33.18
N LEU A 111 27.17 2.22 -32.62
CA LEU A 111 28.37 2.73 -31.92
C LEU A 111 28.49 4.25 -32.06
N LYS A 112 27.92 4.98 -31.10
CA LYS A 112 28.55 6.12 -30.42
C LYS A 112 27.57 6.69 -29.43
N TRP A 113 27.58 6.17 -28.20
CA TRP A 113 27.31 7.06 -27.08
C TRP A 113 28.06 6.61 -25.84
N LYS A 114 29.24 7.21 -25.70
CA LYS A 114 30.03 7.28 -24.49
C LYS A 114 29.64 8.60 -23.82
N LEU A 115 28.77 8.57 -22.82
CA LEU A 115 28.59 9.58 -21.78
C LEU A 115 28.11 8.80 -20.54
N SER A 116 29.01 8.42 -19.64
CA SER A 116 29.45 9.23 -18.49
C SER A 116 28.27 9.77 -17.67
N ASN A 117 28.03 9.05 -16.56
CA ASN A 117 27.50 9.50 -15.28
C ASN A 117 26.20 10.31 -15.20
N SER A 118 25.27 9.72 -14.44
CA SER A 118 24.36 10.39 -13.50
C SER A 118 23.23 11.23 -14.07
N SER A 119 22.07 10.60 -14.28
CA SER A 119 20.74 11.04 -13.82
C SER A 119 19.64 10.11 -14.39
N PRO A 120 18.59 9.74 -13.63
CA PRO A 120 17.56 8.82 -14.10
C PRO A 120 16.55 9.51 -15.03
N ALA A 121 16.23 8.78 -16.09
CA ALA A 121 15.08 8.81 -17.00
C ALA A 121 14.11 10.02 -16.92
N LEU A 122 14.12 10.77 -18.02
CA LEU A 122 13.11 11.75 -18.43
C LEU A 122 11.73 11.10 -18.62
N CYS A 123 10.78 11.44 -17.76
CA CYS A 123 9.35 11.41 -18.09
C CYS A 123 9.04 12.60 -19.01
N PHE A 124 8.91 12.37 -20.31
CA PHE A 124 8.39 13.39 -21.23
C PHE A 124 6.87 13.39 -21.22
N GLY A 125 6.26 14.53 -20.92
CA GLY A 125 4.90 14.86 -21.36
C GLY A 125 3.78 14.84 -20.31
N VAL A 126 4.06 14.80 -19.01
CA VAL A 126 3.01 14.89 -17.98
C VAL A 126 3.21 16.15 -17.15
N SER A 127 2.13 16.89 -16.92
CA SER A 127 2.10 18.11 -16.10
C SER A 127 2.85 17.92 -14.76
N PRO A 128 3.36 19.00 -14.12
CA PRO A 128 4.13 18.93 -12.87
C PRO A 128 3.45 18.20 -11.70
N PHE A 129 2.19 17.78 -11.84
CA PHE A 129 1.45 16.92 -10.93
C PHE A 129 1.93 15.45 -10.92
N SER A 130 2.58 14.98 -12.00
CA SER A 130 2.94 13.56 -12.19
C SER A 130 4.26 13.13 -11.55
N GLN A 131 5.14 14.08 -11.19
CA GLN A 131 6.48 13.73 -10.72
C GLN A 131 6.50 13.14 -9.31
N ALA A 132 5.51 13.44 -8.47
CA ALA A 132 5.40 12.87 -7.12
C ALA A 132 4.72 11.49 -7.09
N PHE A 133 3.93 11.13 -8.12
CA PHE A 133 3.12 9.91 -8.13
C PHE A 133 3.57 8.85 -9.15
N CYS A 134 4.51 9.18 -10.06
CA CYS A 134 5.07 8.23 -11.04
C CYS A 134 6.19 7.33 -10.48
N GLN A 135 6.62 7.50 -9.23
CA GLN A 135 7.54 6.56 -8.60
C GLN A 135 6.74 5.40 -8.03
N ARG A 136 6.51 4.36 -8.86
CA ARG A 136 6.15 3.04 -8.33
C ARG A 136 7.31 2.58 -7.44
N PRO A 137 7.07 2.28 -6.14
CA PRO A 137 8.07 1.54 -5.37
C PRO A 137 8.25 0.18 -6.05
N GLN A 138 9.46 -0.08 -6.54
CA GLN A 138 9.80 -1.31 -7.27
C GLN A 138 9.97 -2.52 -6.33
N ASN A 139 9.87 -2.31 -5.01
CA ASN A 139 9.94 -3.33 -3.98
C ASN A 139 8.81 -3.22 -2.96
N VAL A 140 8.32 -4.37 -2.49
CA VAL A 140 7.30 -4.46 -1.41
C VAL A 140 7.82 -3.85 -0.09
N GLU A 141 9.13 -3.83 0.10
CA GLU A 141 9.81 -3.20 1.24
C GLU A 141 9.80 -1.66 1.17
N ASP A 142 9.70 -1.05 -0.02
CA ASP A 142 9.64 0.41 -0.19
C ASP A 142 8.24 0.99 0.05
N VAL A 143 7.19 0.17 -0.08
CA VAL A 143 5.80 0.60 0.20
C VAL A 143 5.62 0.94 1.69
N ASN A 144 6.44 0.35 2.57
CA ASN A 144 6.44 0.63 4.00
C ASN A 144 7.30 1.84 4.41
N ARG A 145 8.00 2.48 3.46
CA ARG A 145 8.79 3.71 3.73
C ARG A 145 8.17 4.97 3.12
N LEU A 146 6.98 4.87 2.55
CA LEU A 146 6.30 6.04 1.98
C LEU A 146 5.94 7.02 3.09
N ASP A 147 6.47 8.23 2.99
CA ASP A 147 6.14 9.28 3.92
C ASP A 147 4.74 9.85 3.65
N TYR A 148 3.76 9.42 4.45
CA TYR A 148 2.40 9.93 4.37
C TYR A 148 2.26 11.44 4.65
N PHE A 149 3.22 12.06 5.33
CA PHE A 149 3.23 13.52 5.50
C PHE A 149 3.52 14.19 4.16
N GLU A 150 4.50 13.70 3.40
CA GLU A 150 4.78 14.18 2.04
C GLU A 150 3.62 13.92 1.08
N VAL A 151 2.97 12.74 1.16
CA VAL A 151 1.79 12.42 0.33
C VAL A 151 0.66 13.44 0.52
N LEU A 152 0.44 13.91 1.74
CA LEU A 152 -0.57 14.91 2.05
C LEU A 152 -0.02 16.36 2.04
N GLY A 153 1.25 16.57 1.70
CA GLY A 153 1.88 17.90 1.71
C GLY A 153 1.85 18.57 3.09
N LEU A 154 1.99 17.78 4.16
CA LEU A 154 1.98 18.23 5.55
C LEU A 154 3.39 18.17 6.16
N PRO A 155 3.69 19.01 7.17
CA PRO A 155 4.97 18.94 7.88
C PRO A 155 5.07 17.65 8.71
N ARG A 156 6.28 17.06 8.76
CA ARG A 156 6.64 15.91 9.62
C ARG A 156 6.66 16.28 11.10
N LYS A 157 5.48 16.50 11.68
CA LYS A 157 5.29 16.84 13.09
C LYS A 157 4.25 15.92 13.71
N TYR A 158 4.42 15.60 14.98
CA TYR A 158 3.43 14.80 15.70
C TYR A 158 2.12 15.59 15.89
N GLN A 159 2.20 16.84 16.34
CA GLN A 159 1.05 17.74 16.40
C GLN A 159 0.65 18.18 14.99
N LEU A 160 -0.52 17.70 14.54
CA LEU A 160 -1.13 18.09 13.29
C LEU A 160 -2.48 18.75 13.52
N SER A 161 -2.74 19.84 12.78
CA SER A 161 -4.07 20.44 12.73
C SER A 161 -5.03 19.53 11.98
N ARG A 162 -6.10 19.06 12.66
CA ARG A 162 -7.17 18.26 12.04
C ARG A 162 -7.83 18.99 10.86
N ARG A 163 -7.91 20.32 10.93
CA ARG A 163 -8.45 21.17 9.85
C ARG A 163 -7.55 21.14 8.63
N ALA A 164 -6.23 21.31 8.81
CA ALA A 164 -5.26 21.26 7.72
C ALA A 164 -5.21 19.86 7.07
N LEU A 165 -5.24 18.80 7.89
CA LEU A 165 -5.28 17.42 7.43
C LEU A 165 -6.52 17.15 6.56
N SER A 166 -7.69 17.55 7.04
CA SER A 166 -8.96 17.37 6.32
C SER A 166 -9.02 18.20 5.04
N ALA A 167 -8.47 19.42 5.06
CA ALA A 167 -8.41 20.29 3.89
C ALA A 167 -7.51 19.72 2.80
N SER A 168 -6.31 19.24 3.16
CA SER A 168 -5.39 18.62 2.21
C SER A 168 -6.00 17.34 1.61
N PHE A 169 -6.57 16.48 2.46
CA PHE A 169 -7.25 15.27 2.01
C PHE A 169 -8.34 15.56 0.97
N ARG A 170 -9.23 16.52 1.24
CA ARG A 170 -10.29 16.92 0.30
C ARG A 170 -9.73 17.49 -0.99
N ALA A 171 -8.68 18.30 -0.92
CA ALA A 171 -8.05 18.89 -2.10
C ALA A 171 -7.41 17.82 -3.01
N LEU A 172 -6.79 16.80 -2.43
CA LEU A 172 -6.18 15.69 -3.17
C LEU A 172 -7.25 14.74 -3.73
N GLN A 173 -8.24 14.34 -2.92
CA GLN A 173 -9.37 13.53 -3.40
C GLN A 173 -10.13 14.22 -4.53
N ALA A 174 -10.35 15.54 -4.42
CA ALA A 174 -10.97 16.31 -5.50
C ALA A 174 -10.16 16.26 -6.81
N LYS A 175 -8.86 15.96 -6.80
CA LYS A 175 -8.06 15.83 -8.03
C LYS A 175 -7.93 14.40 -8.52
N LEU A 176 -7.92 13.43 -7.61
CA LEU A 176 -7.54 12.05 -7.87
C LEU A 176 -8.72 11.07 -7.85
N HIS A 177 -9.94 11.51 -7.52
CA HIS A 177 -11.09 10.61 -7.38
C HIS A 177 -11.37 9.83 -8.67
N PRO A 178 -11.58 8.49 -8.61
CA PRO A 178 -11.79 7.65 -9.79
C PRO A 178 -12.92 8.11 -10.72
N ASP A 179 -13.98 8.69 -10.15
CA ASP A 179 -15.12 9.23 -10.92
C ASP A 179 -14.71 10.29 -11.96
N LYS A 180 -13.58 10.97 -11.76
CA LYS A 180 -13.06 11.96 -12.71
C LYS A 180 -12.34 11.34 -13.92
N PHE A 181 -11.98 10.06 -13.82
CA PHE A 181 -11.17 9.36 -14.80
C PHE A 181 -11.94 8.24 -15.52
N VAL A 182 -13.27 8.15 -15.34
CA VAL A 182 -14.12 7.13 -15.98
C VAL A 182 -13.99 7.12 -17.51
N SER A 183 -13.76 8.28 -18.13
CA SER A 183 -13.52 8.42 -19.57
C SER A 183 -12.04 8.48 -19.96
N ALA A 184 -11.13 8.33 -19.01
CA ALA A 184 -9.68 8.33 -19.24
C ALA A 184 -9.19 6.95 -19.71
N SER A 185 -7.92 6.85 -20.10
CA SER A 185 -7.32 5.58 -20.49
C SER A 185 -7.31 4.57 -19.33
N ASP A 186 -7.26 3.28 -19.64
CA ASP A 186 -7.18 2.21 -18.63
C ASP A 186 -5.99 2.43 -17.66
N GLN A 187 -4.86 2.93 -18.17
CA GLN A 187 -3.69 3.24 -17.35
C GLN A 187 -3.99 4.38 -16.38
N GLU A 188 -4.62 5.47 -16.83
CA GLU A 188 -4.98 6.61 -15.98
C GLU A 188 -6.04 6.25 -14.93
N GLN A 189 -7.00 5.38 -15.29
CA GLN A 189 -7.99 4.87 -14.35
C GLN A 189 -7.34 4.09 -13.20
N VAL A 190 -6.39 3.20 -13.53
CA VAL A 190 -5.63 2.44 -12.53
C VAL A 190 -4.81 3.38 -11.65
N LEU A 191 -4.09 4.34 -12.26
CA LEU A 191 -3.28 5.31 -11.52
C LEU A 191 -4.12 6.20 -10.59
N SER A 192 -5.29 6.66 -11.03
CA SER A 192 -6.23 7.42 -10.21
C SER A 192 -6.74 6.60 -9.03
N SER A 193 -7.13 5.34 -9.27
CA SER A 193 -7.60 4.43 -8.23
C SER A 193 -6.52 4.17 -7.17
N ASP A 194 -5.31 3.83 -7.61
CA ASP A 194 -4.17 3.58 -6.71
C ASP A 194 -3.81 4.85 -5.91
N SER A 195 -3.75 6.00 -6.56
CA SER A 195 -3.43 7.28 -5.90
C SER A 195 -4.49 7.69 -4.89
N SER A 196 -5.77 7.52 -5.21
CA SER A 196 -6.89 7.75 -4.29
C SER A 196 -6.80 6.84 -3.07
N SER A 197 -6.47 5.56 -3.28
CA SER A 197 -6.28 4.59 -2.18
C SER A 197 -5.11 4.97 -1.26
N LEU A 198 -4.01 5.48 -1.83
CA LEU A 198 -2.84 5.94 -1.07
C LEU A 198 -3.18 7.15 -0.20
N VAL A 199 -3.90 8.14 -0.76
CA VAL A 199 -4.37 9.33 -0.03
C VAL A 199 -5.31 8.95 1.11
N ASN A 200 -6.21 7.98 0.88
CA ASN A 200 -7.09 7.46 1.94
C ASN A 200 -6.30 6.81 3.07
N ARG A 201 -5.30 5.99 2.74
CA ARG A 201 -4.43 5.34 3.73
C ARG A 201 -3.62 6.37 4.53
N ALA A 202 -3.00 7.33 3.84
CA ALA A 202 -2.24 8.40 4.46
C ALA A 202 -3.12 9.21 5.43
N TYR A 203 -4.33 9.57 5.01
CA TYR A 203 -5.29 10.27 5.87
C TYR A 203 -5.69 9.45 7.09
N ALA A 204 -5.99 8.16 6.93
CA ALA A 204 -6.37 7.29 8.05
C ALA A 204 -5.23 7.19 9.09
N ILE A 205 -3.99 7.00 8.64
CA ILE A 205 -2.82 6.85 9.50
C ILE A 205 -2.49 8.17 10.22
N LEU A 206 -2.52 9.29 9.51
CA LEU A 206 -2.21 10.59 10.10
C LEU A 206 -3.37 11.14 10.95
N LYS A 207 -4.61 10.67 10.76
CA LYS A 207 -5.76 11.12 11.58
C LYS A 207 -5.70 10.60 13.00
N ASN A 208 -5.35 9.33 13.20
CA ASN A 208 -5.22 8.73 14.54
C ASN A 208 -3.82 9.03 15.12
N SER A 209 -3.79 9.52 16.36
CA SER A 209 -2.56 10.02 17.01
C SER A 209 -1.56 8.90 17.32
N HIS A 210 -2.05 7.71 17.66
CA HIS A 210 -1.21 6.52 17.87
C HIS A 210 -0.55 6.08 16.55
N SER A 211 -1.34 5.86 15.49
CA SER A 211 -0.79 5.46 14.18
C SER A 211 0.12 6.52 13.57
N ARG A 212 -0.15 7.81 13.80
CA ARG A 212 0.74 8.91 13.39
C ARG A 212 2.10 8.83 14.05
N GLY A 213 2.14 8.56 15.36
CA GLY A 213 3.40 8.41 16.09
C GLY A 213 4.20 7.20 15.63
N LEU A 214 3.54 6.06 15.41
CA LEU A 214 4.17 4.87 14.82
C LEU A 214 4.78 5.16 13.45
N HIS A 215 4.06 5.90 12.60
CA HIS A 215 4.54 6.28 11.28
C HIS A 215 5.77 7.19 11.35
N LEU A 216 5.79 8.16 12.28
CA LEU A 216 6.97 8.99 12.52
C LEU A 216 8.19 8.17 12.94
N LEU A 217 8.01 7.17 13.80
CA LEU A 217 9.09 6.25 14.18
C LEU A 217 9.55 5.37 13.02
N GLU A 218 8.64 4.93 12.17
CA GLU A 218 8.96 4.13 10.97
C GLU A 218 9.83 4.93 9.99
N ILE A 219 9.49 6.20 9.75
CA ILE A 219 10.29 7.12 8.91
C ILE A 219 11.72 7.26 9.44
N GLU A 220 11.88 7.36 10.77
CA GLU A 220 13.19 7.49 11.42
C GLU A 220 13.94 6.14 11.54
N GLY A 221 13.35 5.04 11.05
CA GLY A 221 13.91 3.69 11.17
C GLY A 221 13.93 3.14 12.60
N LYS A 222 13.13 3.72 13.51
CA LYS A 222 13.05 3.40 14.94
C LYS A 222 11.82 2.59 15.30
N ASN A 223 11.55 1.53 14.53
CA ASN A 223 10.38 0.66 14.72
C ASN A 223 10.26 0.12 16.18
N ILE A 224 9.02 -0.07 16.64
CA ILE A 224 8.66 -0.64 17.94
C ILE A 224 8.63 -2.16 17.76
N LYS A 225 9.69 -2.86 18.18
CA LYS A 225 9.68 -4.33 18.13
C LYS A 225 9.51 -5.00 19.49
N ASP A 226 9.98 -4.40 20.57
CA ASP A 226 10.02 -5.09 21.87
C ASP A 226 9.90 -4.11 23.04
N GLU A 227 8.78 -3.40 23.12
CA GLU A 227 8.61 -2.39 24.16
C GLU A 227 7.89 -2.95 25.39
N VAL A 228 8.61 -2.98 26.50
CA VAL A 228 8.11 -3.48 27.77
C VAL A 228 7.39 -2.35 28.50
N VAL A 229 6.07 -2.45 28.57
CA VAL A 229 5.26 -1.57 29.38
C VAL A 229 5.44 -1.92 30.86
N ALA A 230 5.50 -0.92 31.73
CA ALA A 230 5.74 -1.13 33.16
C ALA A 230 4.64 -2.02 33.78
N PRO A 231 5.00 -2.99 34.65
CA PRO A 231 4.00 -3.86 35.29
C PRO A 231 2.92 -3.11 36.07
N ALA A 232 3.27 -1.98 36.70
CA ALA A 232 2.32 -1.14 37.42
C ALA A 232 1.24 -0.55 36.48
N PHE A 233 1.63 -0.13 35.27
CA PHE A 233 0.69 0.35 34.26
C PHE A 233 -0.22 -0.78 33.76
N LEU A 234 0.33 -1.97 33.52
CA LEU A 234 -0.48 -3.13 33.08
C LEU A 234 -1.53 -3.51 34.12
N MET A 235 -1.20 -3.41 35.40
CA MET A 235 -2.15 -3.63 36.50
C MET A 235 -3.27 -2.58 36.47
N GLU A 236 -2.93 -1.29 36.34
CA GLU A 236 -3.92 -0.22 36.19
C GLU A 236 -4.85 -0.47 35.00
N MET A 237 -4.32 -0.88 33.84
CA MET A 237 -5.14 -1.16 32.66
C MET A 237 -6.04 -2.39 32.87
N LEU A 238 -5.60 -3.39 33.63
CA LEU A 238 -6.40 -4.55 33.97
C LEU A 238 -7.56 -4.16 34.90
N GLU A 239 -7.29 -3.37 35.94
CA GLU A 239 -8.30 -2.85 36.86
C GLU A 239 -9.39 -2.05 36.13
N ILE A 240 -8.98 -1.15 35.21
CA ILE A 240 -9.93 -0.38 34.40
C ILE A 240 -10.79 -1.31 33.52
N ASN A 241 -10.20 -2.37 32.94
CA ASN A 241 -10.96 -3.31 32.13
C ASN A 241 -11.98 -4.11 32.97
N GLU A 242 -11.59 -4.57 34.16
CA GLU A 242 -12.49 -5.24 35.09
C GLU A 242 -13.64 -4.32 35.52
N GLU A 243 -13.32 -3.05 35.78
CA GLU A 243 -14.32 -2.04 36.14
C GLU A 243 -15.33 -1.81 35.00
N ILE A 244 -14.86 -1.68 33.75
CA ILE A 244 -15.74 -1.53 32.58
C ILE A 244 -16.64 -2.76 32.38
N GLU A 245 -16.13 -3.97 32.58
CA GLU A 245 -16.90 -5.22 32.41
C GLU A 245 -17.91 -5.45 33.55
N GLY A 246 -17.58 -5.03 34.77
CA GLY A 246 -18.44 -5.14 35.95
C GLY A 246 -19.45 -4.01 36.10
N CYS A 247 -19.25 -2.87 35.45
CA CYS A 247 -20.07 -1.67 35.64
C CYS A 247 -21.35 -1.69 34.79
N LYS A 248 -22.50 -1.48 35.45
CA LYS A 248 -23.80 -1.30 34.79
C LYS A 248 -24.29 0.15 34.80
N GLU A 249 -23.62 1.01 35.56
CA GLU A 249 -24.00 2.40 35.74
C GLU A 249 -23.41 3.25 34.63
N ARG A 250 -24.27 3.96 33.89
CA ARG A 250 -23.86 4.71 32.70
C ARG A 250 -23.01 5.92 33.07
N GLU A 251 -23.32 6.54 34.20
CA GLU A 251 -22.62 7.68 34.77
C GLU A 251 -21.16 7.30 35.09
N ARG A 252 -20.93 6.17 35.76
CA ARG A 252 -19.58 5.70 36.08
C ARG A 252 -18.78 5.37 34.81
N LEU A 253 -19.40 4.72 33.82
CA LEU A 253 -18.76 4.49 32.52
C LEU A 253 -18.41 5.80 31.79
N HIS A 254 -19.22 6.84 31.95
CA HIS A 254 -18.92 8.18 31.40
C HIS A 254 -17.73 8.84 32.10
N GLU A 255 -17.60 8.68 33.41
CA GLU A 255 -16.43 9.14 34.17
C GLU A 255 -15.16 8.46 33.67
N ILE A 256 -15.16 7.13 33.56
CA ILE A 256 -14.01 6.36 33.04
C ILE A 256 -13.65 6.82 31.62
N PHE A 257 -14.66 7.08 30.78
CA PHE A 257 -14.43 7.62 29.43
C PHE A 257 -13.73 8.99 29.49
N THR A 258 -14.22 9.90 30.33
CA THR A 258 -13.67 11.25 30.48
C THR A 258 -12.24 11.21 31.04
N GLU A 259 -11.98 10.35 32.04
CA GLU A 259 -10.64 10.12 32.59
C GLU A 259 -9.69 9.56 31.52
N ASN A 260 -10.14 8.59 30.72
CA ASN A 260 -9.34 8.02 29.65
C ASN A 260 -9.01 9.05 28.56
N GLU A 261 -9.97 9.91 28.16
CA GLU A 261 -9.69 11.00 27.21
C GLU A 261 -8.66 12.01 27.78
N ALA A 262 -8.73 12.30 29.09
CA ALA A 262 -7.73 13.14 29.75
C ALA A 262 -6.34 12.48 29.76
N LYS A 263 -6.26 11.16 30.00
CA LYS A 263 -5.01 10.38 29.91
C LYS A 263 -4.45 10.38 28.49
N ILE A 264 -5.30 10.24 27.47
CA ILE A 264 -4.90 10.34 26.05
C ILE A 264 -4.33 11.73 25.76
N ALA A 265 -5.02 12.81 26.13
CA ALA A 265 -4.57 14.18 25.89
C ALA A 265 -3.22 14.47 26.58
N ALA A 266 -3.04 14.04 27.82
CA ALA A 266 -1.78 14.17 28.54
C ALA A 266 -0.65 13.35 27.89
N ASN A 267 -0.95 12.16 27.38
CA ASN A 267 0.02 11.34 26.66
C ASN A 267 0.40 11.98 25.31
N GLU A 268 -0.56 12.56 24.57
CA GLU A 268 -0.27 13.30 23.33
C GLU A 268 0.70 14.48 23.57
N GLU A 269 0.56 15.22 24.68
CA GLU A 269 1.49 16.30 25.03
C GLU A 269 2.91 15.80 25.33
N LYS A 270 3.01 14.68 26.09
CA LYS A 270 4.30 14.02 26.36
C LYS A 270 4.93 13.51 25.06
N LEU A 271 4.14 12.92 24.17
CA LEU A 271 4.60 12.46 22.86
C LEU A 271 5.11 13.62 22.01
N GLN A 272 4.39 14.73 21.97
CA GLN A 272 4.83 15.92 21.25
C GLN A 272 6.19 16.40 21.76
N THR A 273 6.37 16.48 23.07
CA THR A 273 7.64 16.88 23.69
C THR A 273 8.77 15.89 23.37
N ALA A 274 8.48 14.59 23.41
CA ALA A 274 9.46 13.55 23.08
C ALA A 274 9.90 13.60 21.60
N PHE A 275 8.97 13.82 20.67
CA PHE A 275 9.27 13.97 19.25
C PHE A 275 10.04 15.26 18.95
N ASP A 276 9.69 16.38 19.59
CA ASP A 276 10.42 17.64 19.42
C ASP A 276 11.86 17.54 19.93
N ALA A 277 12.07 16.80 21.04
CA ALA A 277 13.39 16.51 21.58
C ALA A 277 14.14 15.37 20.85
N LYS A 278 13.52 14.72 19.85
CA LYS A 278 14.03 13.52 19.18
C LYS A 278 14.37 12.36 20.14
N ASN A 279 13.70 12.31 21.29
CA ASN A 279 13.84 11.23 22.25
C ASN A 279 12.93 10.07 21.86
N TYR A 280 13.38 9.27 20.89
CA TYR A 280 12.59 8.18 20.33
C TYR A 280 12.31 7.06 21.33
N ASP A 281 13.21 6.78 22.28
CA ASP A 281 12.97 5.75 23.28
C ASP A 281 11.82 6.12 24.22
N SER A 282 11.71 7.39 24.60
CA SER A 282 10.55 7.87 25.36
C SER A 282 9.27 7.88 24.50
N ALA A 283 9.37 8.30 23.24
CA ALA A 283 8.22 8.32 22.33
C ALA A 283 7.65 6.91 22.09
N ARG A 284 8.51 5.92 21.98
CA ARG A 284 8.13 4.52 21.81
C ARG A 284 7.35 4.02 23.06
N MET A 285 7.90 4.19 24.28
CA MET A 285 7.20 3.80 25.51
C MET A 285 5.83 4.45 25.65
N LEU A 286 5.75 5.76 25.37
CA LEU A 286 4.50 6.52 25.40
C LEU A 286 3.49 6.03 24.34
N LEU A 287 3.96 5.61 23.16
CA LEU A 287 3.10 5.00 22.14
C LEU A 287 2.62 3.61 22.55
N ALA A 288 3.44 2.83 23.25
CA ALA A 288 3.01 1.56 23.82
C ALA A 288 1.89 1.76 24.84
N GLU A 289 2.00 2.75 25.74
CA GLU A 289 0.93 3.13 26.67
C GLU A 289 -0.32 3.64 25.93
N MET A 290 -0.14 4.50 24.92
CA MET A 290 -1.24 5.06 24.12
C MET A 290 -2.12 3.97 23.52
N LYS A 291 -1.54 2.84 23.11
CA LYS A 291 -2.29 1.69 22.58
C LYS A 291 -3.33 1.17 23.57
N TYR A 292 -3.03 1.15 24.87
CA TYR A 292 -3.97 0.66 25.89
C TYR A 292 -5.11 1.65 26.11
N PHE A 293 -4.82 2.95 26.16
CA PHE A 293 -5.86 3.98 26.26
C PHE A 293 -6.79 4.00 25.05
N GLU A 294 -6.23 3.78 23.85
CA GLU A 294 -7.01 3.62 22.61
C GLU A 294 -7.93 2.39 22.66
N ASN A 295 -7.44 1.25 23.15
CA ASN A 295 -8.26 0.05 23.30
C ASN A 295 -9.42 0.27 24.30
N ILE A 296 -9.16 0.94 25.43
CA ILE A 296 -10.19 1.30 26.42
C ILE A 296 -11.23 2.21 25.77
N ARG A 297 -10.79 3.23 25.02
CA ARG A 297 -11.67 4.13 24.29
C ARG A 297 -12.56 3.39 23.28
N GLU A 298 -12.00 2.44 22.53
CA GLU A 298 -12.77 1.63 21.59
C GLU A 298 -13.81 0.75 22.29
N LYS A 299 -13.46 0.15 23.44
CA LYS A 299 -14.42 -0.60 24.27
C LYS A 299 -15.57 0.29 24.75
N LEU A 300 -15.27 1.48 25.27
CA LEU A 300 -16.30 2.42 25.73
C LEU A 300 -17.14 2.97 24.57
N ARG A 301 -16.55 3.22 23.40
CA ARG A 301 -17.30 3.56 22.18
C ARG A 301 -18.29 2.48 21.76
N ALA A 302 -17.90 1.20 21.87
CA ALA A 302 -18.81 0.08 21.60
C ALA A 302 -20.01 0.05 22.56
N LEU A 303 -19.91 0.69 23.74
CA LEU A 303 -21.00 0.87 24.71
C LEU A 303 -21.80 2.16 24.49
N GLY A 304 -21.48 2.96 23.45
CA GLY A 304 -22.23 4.16 23.05
C GLY A 304 -21.72 5.47 23.65
N PHE A 305 -20.44 5.57 23.97
CA PHE A 305 -19.79 6.81 24.44
C PHE A 305 -18.92 7.46 23.34
N GLY A 306 -19.03 8.77 23.11
CA GLY A 306 -18.10 9.53 22.26
C GLY A 306 -18.46 9.69 20.78
N ASP A 307 -19.75 9.62 20.42
CA ASP A 307 -20.28 9.91 19.07
C ASP A 307 -20.78 11.37 18.89
N ASP A 308 -20.42 12.28 19.79
CA ASP A 308 -20.76 13.71 19.71
C ASP A 308 -19.73 14.53 18.89
#